data_AF-A0AAW2I8Y0-F1
#
_entry.id   AF-A0AAW2I8Y0-F1
#
_cell.length_a   1.000
_cell.length_b   1.000
_cell.length_c   1.000
_cell.angle_alpha   90.00
_cell.angle_beta   90.00
_cell.angle_gamma   90.00
#
_symmetry.space_group_name_H-M   'P 1'
#
loop_
_entity.id
_entity.type
_entity.pdbx_description
1 polymer ?
#
loop_
_entity_poly.entity_id
_entity_poly.type
_entity_poly.pdbx_seq_one_letter_code
_entity_poly.pdbx_strand_id
1 'polypeptide(L)'
;MEYTTFDGEQGVGQILCCQCGIPIPPNPPNMCLPCLRSSVDITEGIPKQVIIYFCKGCERYLQPPAEWIHCQLESKELLSFCLKRLKGLNKLKLVDAGFVWTEPHSKRIKVKLTIHGEVMGGAVLQQEFIVEYVVNGQMCSDCHRIEAQDYWRCLVQVRQRCENKKTFFYLEQLMLKHKAHENALGIKPVHVLKLYLFQKTAWCVCLRNWLNSLGVLTLFVWFLALQTLFI
;
A
#
# COMPACT_ATOMS: atom_id res chain seq x y z
N MET A 1 36.92 30.55 48.68
CA MET A 1 37.06 31.49 47.54
C MET A 1 36.57 30.74 46.32
N GLU A 2 35.31 30.97 45.98
CA GLU A 2 34.71 30.44 44.75
C GLU A 2 34.90 31.50 43.67
N TYR A 3 35.49 31.11 42.55
CA TYR A 3 35.78 31.99 41.43
C TYR A 3 34.57 31.99 40.49
N THR A 4 33.80 33.07 40.46
CA THR A 4 32.76 33.31 39.46
C THR A 4 33.43 33.57 38.11
N THR A 5 33.31 32.63 37.19
CA THR A 5 33.66 32.81 35.78
C THR A 5 32.63 33.73 35.13
N PHE A 6 33.02 34.98 34.85
CA PHE A 6 32.27 35.88 33.98
C PHE A 6 32.50 35.44 32.54
N ASP A 7 31.57 34.67 31.98
CA ASP A 7 31.48 34.45 30.54
C ASP A 7 31.01 35.77 29.90
N GLY A 8 31.98 36.55 29.42
CA GLY A 8 31.69 37.73 28.61
C GLY A 8 31.04 37.31 27.30
N GLU A 9 29.72 37.50 27.17
CA GLU A 9 29.03 37.46 25.90
C GLU A 9 29.66 38.51 24.98
N GLN A 10 30.54 38.06 24.08
CA GLN A 10 31.04 38.89 23.00
C GLN A 10 29.83 39.33 22.18
N GLY A 11 29.48 40.61 22.28
CA GLY A 11 28.33 41.18 21.60
C GLY A 11 28.43 40.94 20.10
N VAL A 12 27.63 40.00 19.60
CA VAL A 12 27.52 39.73 18.17
C VAL A 12 27.04 41.02 17.51
N GLY A 13 27.86 41.60 16.63
CA GLY A 13 27.53 42.85 15.94
C GLY A 13 26.17 42.73 15.25
N GLN A 14 25.26 43.65 15.54
CA GLN A 14 23.90 43.64 14.99
C GLN A 14 23.89 44.26 13.58
N ILE A 15 23.15 43.65 12.65
CA ILE A 15 22.87 44.23 11.33
C ILE A 15 21.37 44.57 11.24
N LEU A 16 21.00 45.49 10.34
CA LEU A 16 19.58 45.78 10.08
C LEU A 16 19.04 44.83 9.00
N CYS A 17 17.83 44.31 9.20
CA CYS A 17 17.13 43.54 8.18
C CYS A 17 16.92 44.39 6.92
N CYS A 18 17.26 43.85 5.74
CA CYS A 18 17.21 44.59 4.47
C CYS A 18 15.79 45.01 4.03
N GLN A 19 14.72 44.47 4.62
CA GLN A 19 13.33 44.75 4.21
C GLN A 19 12.54 45.58 5.23
N CYS A 20 12.75 45.37 6.53
CA CYS A 20 11.99 46.05 7.58
C CYS A 20 12.85 46.87 8.56
N GLY A 21 14.18 46.82 8.46
CA GLY A 21 15.08 47.62 9.30
C GLY A 21 15.21 47.17 10.76
N ILE A 22 14.64 46.02 11.15
CA ILE A 22 14.77 45.49 12.52
C ILE A 22 16.22 45.03 12.76
N PRO A 23 16.83 45.34 13.92
CA PRO A 23 18.17 44.84 14.28
C PRO A 23 18.13 43.33 14.51
N ILE A 24 19.02 42.60 13.84
CA ILE A 24 19.15 41.15 13.88
C ILE A 24 20.63 40.74 14.00
N PRO A 25 20.92 39.54 14.56
CA PRO A 25 22.24 38.96 14.41
C PRO A 25 22.52 38.66 12.91
N PRO A 26 23.78 38.74 12.49
CA PRO A 26 24.17 38.57 11.10
C PRO A 26 23.84 37.14 10.66
N ASN A 27 23.08 37.03 9.58
CA ASN A 27 22.68 35.77 8.98
C ASN A 27 22.92 35.79 7.46
N PRO A 28 23.11 34.63 6.80
CA PRO A 28 23.38 34.59 5.36
C PRO A 28 22.39 35.37 4.48
N PRO A 29 21.07 35.39 4.74
CA PRO A 29 20.12 36.16 3.93
C PRO A 29 20.01 37.64 4.32
N ASN A 30 20.66 38.11 5.40
CA ASN A 30 20.51 39.47 5.97
C ASN A 30 19.04 39.89 6.20
N MET A 31 18.16 38.91 6.48
CA MET A 31 16.72 39.09 6.65
C MET A 31 16.27 38.57 8.01
N CYS A 32 15.33 39.27 8.66
CA CYS A 32 14.72 38.77 9.90
C CYS A 32 13.76 37.59 9.60
N LEU A 33 13.50 36.75 10.62
CA LEU A 33 12.65 35.57 10.48
C LEU A 33 11.24 35.87 9.91
N PRO A 34 10.54 36.95 10.31
CA PRO A 34 9.26 37.30 9.71
C PRO A 34 9.35 37.62 8.21
N CYS A 35 10.31 38.46 7.79
CA CYS A 35 10.50 38.81 6.38
C CYS A 35 10.90 37.59 5.54
N LEU A 36 11.72 36.69 6.09
CA LEU A 36 12.12 35.45 5.44
C LEU A 36 10.91 34.52 5.23
N ARG A 37 10.05 34.36 6.24
CA ARG A 37 8.81 33.55 6.14
C ARG A 37 7.79 34.12 5.15
N SER A 38 7.76 35.44 4.95
CA SER A 38 6.85 36.07 3.99
C SER A 38 7.37 36.07 2.55
N SER A 39 8.68 35.96 2.36
CA SER A 39 9.32 36.06 1.04
C SER A 39 9.64 34.70 0.42
N VAL A 40 9.83 33.66 1.23
CA VAL A 40 10.21 32.32 0.76
C VAL A 40 9.20 31.27 1.21
N ASP A 41 8.54 30.65 0.24
CA ASP A 41 7.67 29.49 0.46
C ASP A 41 8.42 28.19 0.14
N ILE A 42 8.69 27.39 1.17
CA ILE A 42 9.39 26.09 1.03
C ILE A 42 8.45 25.04 0.41
N THR A 43 7.14 25.25 0.52
CA THR A 43 6.12 24.32 0.04
C THR A 43 5.87 24.37 -1.47
N GLU A 44 6.59 25.23 -2.20
CA GLU A 44 6.51 25.33 -3.65
C GLU A 44 6.84 23.98 -4.32
N GLY A 45 5.85 23.42 -5.02
CA GLY A 45 5.97 22.13 -5.72
C GLY A 45 5.42 20.91 -4.97
N ILE A 46 4.90 21.07 -3.75
CA ILE A 46 4.17 20.00 -3.05
C ILE A 46 2.66 20.18 -3.30
N PRO A 47 1.95 19.15 -3.80
CA PRO A 47 0.51 19.23 -3.94
C PRO A 47 -0.17 19.24 -2.55
N LYS A 48 -0.99 20.26 -2.29
CA LYS A 48 -1.79 20.36 -1.05
C LYS A 48 -2.97 19.38 -1.02
N GLN A 49 -3.37 18.86 -2.17
CA GLN A 49 -4.46 17.89 -2.30
C GLN A 49 -4.02 16.66 -3.10
N VAL A 50 -4.32 15.47 -2.59
CA VAL A 50 -3.95 14.19 -3.20
C VAL A 50 -5.14 13.24 -3.18
N ILE A 51 -5.31 12.46 -4.26
CA ILE A 51 -6.36 11.44 -4.35
C ILE A 51 -5.77 10.07 -4.00
N ILE A 52 -6.45 9.38 -3.07
CA ILE A 52 -6.16 8.01 -2.67
C ILE A 52 -7.38 7.13 -2.94
N TYR A 53 -7.14 5.87 -3.30
CA TYR A 53 -8.22 4.94 -3.62
C TYR A 53 -8.35 3.90 -2.51
N PHE A 54 -9.60 3.62 -2.13
CA PHE A 54 -9.97 2.71 -1.05
C PHE A 54 -11.00 1.70 -1.54
N CYS A 55 -10.76 0.42 -1.25
CA CYS A 55 -11.70 -0.66 -1.55
C CYS A 55 -12.58 -0.94 -0.34
N LYS A 56 -13.89 -0.73 -0.49
CA LYS A 56 -14.88 -0.99 0.57
C LYS A 56 -15.02 -2.47 0.94
N GLY A 57 -14.76 -3.38 0.01
CA GLY A 57 -14.97 -4.82 0.25
C GLY A 57 -13.89 -5.48 1.09
N CYS A 58 -12.66 -4.97 1.04
CA CYS A 58 -11.52 -5.56 1.75
C CYS A 58 -10.75 -4.56 2.63
N GLU A 59 -11.22 -3.32 2.71
CA GLU A 59 -10.62 -2.23 3.51
C GLU A 59 -9.13 -2.02 3.22
N ARG A 60 -8.77 -2.05 1.92
CA ARG A 60 -7.40 -1.83 1.46
C ARG A 60 -7.29 -0.53 0.68
N TYR A 61 -6.14 0.11 0.82
CA TYR A 61 -5.73 1.28 0.04
C TYR A 61 -4.88 0.84 -1.16
N LEU A 62 -5.10 1.48 -2.30
CA LEU A 62 -4.30 1.24 -3.51
C LEU A 62 -3.00 2.03 -3.45
N GLN A 63 -1.87 1.33 -3.50
CA GLN A 63 -0.56 1.87 -3.80
C GLN A 63 -0.23 1.60 -5.28
N PRO A 64 -0.20 2.63 -6.14
CA PRO A 64 0.21 2.44 -7.53
C PRO A 64 1.64 1.90 -7.59
N PRO A 65 1.93 0.89 -8.44
CA PRO A 65 1.22 0.55 -9.68
C PRO A 65 -0.03 -0.36 -9.57
N ALA A 66 -0.11 -1.30 -8.61
CA ALA A 66 -1.26 -2.21 -8.49
C ALA A 66 -1.38 -2.90 -7.12
N GLU A 67 -0.64 -2.44 -6.11
CA GLU A 67 -0.57 -3.10 -4.81
C GLU A 67 -1.68 -2.59 -3.90
N TRP A 68 -2.30 -3.49 -3.12
CA TRP A 68 -3.37 -3.15 -2.19
C TRP A 68 -2.93 -3.48 -0.77
N ILE A 69 -2.81 -2.45 0.07
CA ILE A 69 -2.30 -2.56 1.43
C ILE A 69 -3.45 -2.30 2.39
N HIS A 70 -3.59 -3.14 3.42
CA HIS A 70 -4.50 -2.89 4.50
C HIS A 70 -3.87 -1.87 5.45
N CYS A 71 -4.59 -0.79 5.74
CA CYS A 71 -4.17 0.22 6.70
C CYS A 71 -5.39 0.62 7.54
N GLN A 72 -5.23 0.69 8.86
CA GLN A 72 -6.27 1.23 9.73
C GLN A 72 -6.28 2.77 9.70
N LEU A 73 -7.44 3.39 9.95
CA LEU A 73 -7.52 4.85 10.14
C LEU A 73 -6.64 5.27 11.31
N GLU A 74 -6.00 6.44 11.19
CA GLU A 74 -5.09 7.01 12.22
C GLU A 74 -3.93 6.08 12.63
N SER A 75 -3.55 5.12 11.78
CA SER A 75 -2.42 4.23 12.02
C SER A 75 -1.09 4.78 11.48
N LYS A 76 0.02 4.26 12.01
CA LYS A 76 1.38 4.53 11.49
C LYS A 76 1.55 4.06 10.04
N GLU A 77 0.89 2.97 9.67
CA GLU A 77 0.91 2.40 8.33
C GLU A 77 0.28 3.36 7.31
N LEU A 78 -0.88 3.92 7.64
CA LEU A 78 -1.55 4.92 6.82
C LEU A 78 -0.70 6.19 6.66
N LEU A 79 -0.02 6.63 7.71
CA LEU A 79 0.87 7.79 7.64
C LEU A 79 2.03 7.53 6.68
N SER A 80 2.66 6.36 6.77
CA SER A 80 3.73 5.96 5.84
C SER A 80 3.25 5.89 4.39
N PHE A 81 2.02 5.41 4.17
CA PHE A 81 1.38 5.37 2.85
C PHE A 81 1.15 6.78 2.30
N CYS A 82 0.61 7.69 3.10
CA CYS A 82 0.40 9.09 2.74
C CYS A 82 1.73 9.79 2.36
N LEU A 83 2.79 9.61 3.16
CA LEU A 83 4.11 10.18 2.87
C LEU A 83 4.70 9.65 1.56
N LYS A 84 4.61 8.34 1.30
CA LYS A 84 5.07 7.74 0.02
C LYS A 84 4.27 8.24 -1.18
N ARG A 85 2.99 8.59 -0.97
CA ARG A 85 2.11 9.08 -2.03
C ARG A 85 2.42 10.52 -2.45
N LEU A 86 2.97 11.32 -1.54
CA LEU A 86 3.35 12.70 -1.83
C LEU A 86 4.59 12.77 -2.72
N LYS A 87 4.49 13.55 -3.79
CA LYS A 87 5.63 13.92 -4.62
C LYS A 87 6.32 15.14 -4.04
N GLY A 88 7.64 15.23 -4.15
CA GLY A 88 8.42 16.41 -3.76
C GLY A 88 9.07 16.36 -2.37
N LEU A 89 8.75 15.36 -1.53
CA LEU A 89 9.36 15.23 -0.20
C LEU A 89 10.86 14.88 -0.23
N ASN A 90 11.40 14.35 -1.32
CA ASN A 90 12.81 13.94 -1.39
C ASN A 90 13.81 15.11 -1.28
N LYS A 91 13.38 16.35 -1.54
CA LYS A 91 14.24 17.54 -1.49
C LYS A 91 14.29 18.18 -0.10
N LEU A 92 13.37 17.81 0.78
CA LEU A 92 13.12 18.49 2.05
C LEU A 92 13.29 17.51 3.21
N LYS A 93 13.73 18.01 4.36
CA LYS A 93 13.85 17.18 5.55
C LYS A 93 12.52 17.19 6.30
N LEU A 94 11.88 16.03 6.44
CA LEU A 94 10.68 15.88 7.26
C LEU A 94 11.08 15.86 8.74
N VAL A 95 10.39 16.66 9.57
CA VAL A 95 10.64 16.72 11.02
C VAL A 95 9.58 15.93 11.77
N ASP A 96 8.31 16.27 11.53
CA ASP A 96 7.16 15.66 12.18
C ASP A 96 5.98 15.58 11.21
N ALA A 97 5.15 14.56 11.42
CA ALA A 97 3.95 14.31 10.65
C ALA A 97 2.86 13.77 11.59
N GLY A 98 1.67 14.37 11.52
CA GLY A 98 0.54 14.00 12.37
C GLY A 98 -0.79 14.09 11.64
N PHE A 99 -1.76 13.30 12.08
CA PHE A 99 -3.14 13.41 11.60
C PHE A 99 -3.82 14.60 12.27
N VAL A 100 -4.61 15.31 11.48
CA VAL A 100 -5.57 16.31 11.99
C VAL A 100 -6.93 15.66 11.97
N TRP A 101 -7.63 15.67 13.11
CA TRP A 101 -8.96 15.10 13.20
C TRP A 101 -9.89 15.73 12.15
N THR A 102 -10.64 14.86 11.48
CA THR A 102 -11.61 15.21 10.45
C THR A 102 -12.88 14.42 10.70
N GLU A 103 -14.02 15.00 10.37
CA GLU A 103 -15.33 14.34 10.49
C GLU A 103 -15.33 12.97 9.75
N PRO A 104 -15.81 11.87 10.37
CA PRO A 104 -15.77 10.52 9.78
C PRO A 104 -16.44 10.38 8.40
N HIS A 105 -17.46 11.20 8.12
CA HIS A 105 -18.22 11.15 6.86
C HIS A 105 -17.60 11.98 5.72
N SER A 106 -16.57 12.78 6.02
CA SER A 106 -16.00 13.73 5.06
C SER A 106 -15.25 13.06 3.91
N LYS A 107 -14.90 11.77 4.03
CA LYS A 107 -14.03 11.02 3.10
C LYS A 107 -12.73 11.77 2.79
N ARG A 108 -12.25 12.55 3.75
CA ARG A 108 -11.04 13.37 3.64
C ARG A 108 -10.18 13.04 4.85
N ILE A 109 -8.89 12.82 4.60
CA ILE A 109 -7.89 12.64 5.66
C ILE A 109 -6.95 13.84 5.57
N LYS A 110 -6.78 14.56 6.68
CA LYS A 110 -5.85 15.69 6.75
C LYS A 110 -4.60 15.29 7.52
N VAL A 111 -3.44 15.55 6.92
CA VAL A 111 -2.14 15.30 7.55
C VAL A 111 -1.41 16.62 7.68
N LYS A 112 -1.05 16.98 8.90
CA LYS A 112 -0.16 18.11 9.19
C LYS A 112 1.28 17.62 9.04
N LEU A 113 2.04 18.32 8.21
CA LEU A 113 3.47 18.06 7.98
C LEU A 113 4.27 19.27 8.44
N THR A 114 5.38 18.99 9.12
CA THR A 114 6.40 19.99 9.43
C THR A 114 7.67 19.63 8.67
N ILE A 115 8.14 20.57 7.85
CA ILE A 115 9.29 20.40 6.97
C ILE A 115 10.36 21.42 7.30
N HIS A 116 11.61 21.00 7.11
CA HIS A 116 12.79 21.85 7.11
C HIS A 116 13.28 22.00 5.66
N GLY A 117 13.35 23.24 5.20
CA GLY A 117 13.94 23.61 3.93
C GLY A 117 15.19 24.45 4.15
N GLU A 118 16.17 24.24 3.29
CA GLU A 118 17.37 25.08 3.23
C GLU A 118 17.11 26.26 2.29
N VAL A 119 17.34 27.47 2.78
CA VAL A 119 17.10 28.74 2.09
C VAL A 119 18.44 29.45 1.88
N MET A 120 18.46 30.44 0.97
CA MET A 120 19.61 31.23 0.51
C MET A 120 20.78 31.29 1.51
N GLY A 121 21.86 30.56 1.21
CA GLY A 121 23.10 30.58 1.99
C GLY A 121 23.14 29.64 3.20
N GLY A 122 22.30 28.60 3.24
CA GLY A 122 22.35 27.54 4.27
C GLY A 122 21.48 27.79 5.51
N ALA A 123 20.63 28.82 5.48
CA ALA A 123 19.69 29.07 6.55
C ALA A 123 18.56 28.03 6.51
N VAL A 124 18.30 27.34 7.63
CA VAL A 124 17.22 26.35 7.72
C VAL A 124 15.94 27.02 8.20
N LEU A 125 14.87 26.91 7.41
CA LEU A 125 13.55 27.40 7.76
C LEU A 125 12.59 26.23 7.99
N GLN A 126 11.84 26.30 9.10
CA GLN A 126 10.77 25.36 9.42
C GLN A 126 9.42 25.94 9.01
N GLN A 127 8.65 25.17 8.24
CA GLN A 127 7.29 25.53 7.81
C GLN A 127 6.33 24.37 8.09
N GLU A 128 5.14 24.69 8.60
CA GLU A 128 4.06 23.73 8.77
C GLU A 128 2.98 23.93 7.71
N PHE A 129 2.47 22.84 7.18
CA PHE A 129 1.35 22.87 6.24
C PHE A 129 0.48 21.63 6.36
N ILE A 130 -0.75 21.73 5.90
CA ILE A 130 -1.72 20.63 5.93
C ILE A 130 -1.92 20.13 4.51
N VAL A 131 -1.81 18.82 4.34
CA VAL A 131 -2.13 18.12 3.10
C VAL A 131 -3.46 17.40 3.26
N GLU A 132 -4.33 17.57 2.28
CA GLU A 132 -5.64 16.94 2.23
C GLU A 132 -5.63 15.74 1.27
N TYR A 133 -5.98 14.57 1.79
CA TYR A 133 -6.15 13.34 1.03
C TYR A 133 -7.63 13.06 0.83
N VAL A 134 -8.09 13.09 -0.43
CA VAL A 134 -9.45 12.72 -0.79
C VAL A 134 -9.53 11.22 -1.02
N VAL A 135 -10.42 10.55 -0.27
CA VAL A 135 -10.64 9.11 -0.35
C VAL A 135 -11.71 8.82 -1.41
N ASN A 136 -11.26 8.28 -2.54
CA ASN A 136 -12.14 7.80 -3.60
C ASN A 136 -12.36 6.29 -3.47
N GLY A 137 -13.61 5.86 -3.66
CA GLY A 137 -13.94 4.43 -3.67
C GLY A 137 -13.52 3.79 -4.98
N GLN A 138 -12.70 2.73 -4.92
CA GLN A 138 -12.38 1.89 -6.08
C GLN A 138 -12.31 0.44 -5.63
N MET A 139 -12.95 -0.46 -6.38
CA MET A 139 -12.92 -1.88 -6.08
C MET A 139 -11.59 -2.50 -6.52
N CYS A 140 -10.96 -3.30 -5.65
CA CYS A 140 -9.75 -4.04 -6.02
C CYS A 140 -10.09 -5.19 -6.98
N SER A 141 -9.10 -5.68 -7.73
CA SER A 141 -9.30 -6.76 -8.71
C SER A 141 -9.84 -8.05 -8.09
N ASP A 142 -9.54 -8.31 -6.82
CA ASP A 142 -10.01 -9.50 -6.12
C ASP A 142 -11.48 -9.37 -5.72
N CYS A 143 -11.88 -8.24 -5.13
CA CYS A 143 -13.28 -7.94 -4.84
C CYS A 143 -14.13 -7.84 -6.12
N HIS A 144 -13.57 -7.27 -7.19
CA HIS A 144 -14.27 -7.20 -8.47
C HIS A 144 -14.59 -8.57 -9.04
N ARG A 145 -13.69 -9.56 -8.88
CA ARG A 145 -13.97 -10.94 -9.33
C ARG A 145 -15.03 -11.64 -8.51
N ILE A 146 -15.05 -11.41 -7.19
CA ILE A 146 -16.07 -11.98 -6.30
C ILE A 146 -17.46 -11.49 -6.73
N GLU A 147 -17.60 -10.18 -6.97
CA GLU A 147 -18.85 -9.57 -7.45
C GLU A 147 -19.20 -10.02 -8.88
N ALA A 148 -18.22 -10.12 -9.78
CA ALA A 148 -18.41 -10.56 -11.16
C ALA A 148 -18.71 -12.07 -11.31
N GLN A 149 -18.74 -12.83 -10.20
CA GLN A 149 -18.92 -14.29 -10.22
C GLN A 149 -17.83 -15.03 -11.04
N ASP A 150 -16.63 -14.43 -11.17
CA ASP A 150 -15.47 -15.07 -11.78
C ASP A 150 -14.81 -16.00 -10.77
N TYR A 151 -15.46 -17.14 -10.54
CA TYR A 151 -15.19 -18.02 -9.42
C TYR A 151 -13.87 -18.81 -9.51
N TRP A 152 -13.24 -18.99 -10.68
CA TRP A 152 -12.01 -19.78 -10.80
C TRP A 152 -11.15 -19.38 -11.99
N ARG A 153 -9.83 -19.45 -11.85
CA ARG A 153 -8.87 -19.20 -12.95
C ARG A 153 -8.35 -20.49 -13.59
N CYS A 154 -8.32 -21.58 -12.84
CA CYS A 154 -7.91 -22.88 -13.37
C CYS A 154 -8.75 -23.98 -12.71
N LEU A 155 -8.88 -25.11 -13.43
CA LEU A 155 -9.58 -26.28 -12.92
C LEU A 155 -8.77 -27.55 -13.18
N VAL A 156 -8.92 -28.53 -12.29
CA VAL A 156 -8.43 -29.89 -12.49
C VAL A 156 -9.64 -30.80 -12.63
N GLN A 157 -9.72 -31.49 -13.77
CA GLN A 157 -10.80 -32.41 -14.08
C GLN A 157 -10.33 -33.85 -13.91
N VAL A 158 -10.91 -34.55 -12.92
CA VAL A 158 -10.65 -35.98 -12.69
C VAL A 158 -11.79 -36.79 -13.31
N ARG A 159 -11.47 -37.64 -14.28
CA ARG A 159 -12.44 -38.50 -14.99
C ARG A 159 -12.09 -39.97 -14.76
N GLN A 160 -13.11 -40.80 -14.57
CA GLN A 160 -12.98 -42.25 -14.57
C GLN A 160 -13.91 -42.84 -15.62
N ARG A 161 -13.37 -43.60 -16.58
CA ARG A 161 -14.13 -44.28 -17.64
C ARG A 161 -14.60 -45.67 -17.19
N CYS A 162 -15.26 -45.75 -16.04
CA CYS A 162 -15.84 -47.00 -15.54
C CYS A 162 -17.16 -46.72 -14.78
N GLU A 163 -18.09 -47.67 -14.79
CA GLU A 163 -19.33 -47.57 -14.00
C GLU A 163 -19.06 -47.66 -12.49
N ASN A 164 -18.05 -48.46 -12.11
CA ASN A 164 -17.68 -48.67 -10.73
C ASN A 164 -16.85 -47.50 -10.16
N LYS A 165 -17.46 -46.73 -9.25
CA LYS A 165 -16.86 -45.55 -8.61
C LYS A 165 -15.97 -45.85 -7.39
N LYS A 166 -15.66 -47.12 -7.08
CA LYS A 166 -14.84 -47.50 -5.91
C LYS A 166 -13.49 -46.78 -5.87
N THR A 167 -12.76 -46.75 -6.98
CA THR A 167 -11.46 -46.06 -7.08
C THR A 167 -11.59 -44.54 -6.97
N PHE A 168 -12.70 -43.97 -7.44
CA PHE A 168 -12.98 -42.54 -7.31
C PHE A 168 -13.26 -42.14 -5.85
N PHE A 169 -14.08 -42.92 -5.13
CA PHE A 169 -14.30 -42.68 -3.70
C PHE A 169 -13.04 -42.92 -2.87
N TYR A 170 -12.23 -43.91 -3.24
CA TYR A 170 -10.93 -44.12 -2.60
C TYR A 170 -9.98 -42.94 -2.80
N LEU A 171 -9.92 -42.39 -4.02
CA LEU A 171 -9.15 -41.18 -4.31
C LEU A 171 -9.62 -39.98 -3.46
N GLU A 172 -10.93 -39.79 -3.29
CA GLU A 172 -11.45 -38.74 -2.40
C GLU A 172 -10.98 -38.92 -0.96
N GLN A 173 -11.04 -40.14 -0.43
CA GLN A 173 -10.54 -40.44 0.92
C GLN A 173 -9.03 -40.15 1.04
N LEU A 174 -8.24 -40.46 0.01
CA LEU A 174 -6.82 -40.09 -0.01
C LEU A 174 -6.61 -38.57 -0.06
N MET A 175 -7.42 -37.84 -0.84
CA MET A 175 -7.34 -36.38 -0.91
C MET A 175 -7.73 -35.72 0.41
N LEU A 176 -8.68 -36.30 1.16
CA LEU A 176 -9.01 -35.88 2.51
C LEU A 176 -7.86 -36.17 3.48
N LYS A 177 -7.29 -37.38 3.42
CA LYS A 177 -6.18 -37.82 4.28
C LYS A 177 -4.92 -36.96 4.12
N HIS A 178 -4.56 -36.63 2.89
CA HIS A 178 -3.37 -35.82 2.58
C HIS A 178 -3.65 -34.32 2.50
N LYS A 179 -4.91 -33.91 2.75
CA LYS A 179 -5.35 -32.51 2.68
C LYS A 179 -5.01 -31.79 1.35
N ALA A 180 -4.94 -32.54 0.26
CA ALA A 180 -4.58 -32.01 -1.07
C ALA A 180 -5.61 -31.01 -1.64
N HIS A 181 -6.79 -30.93 -1.03
CA HIS A 181 -7.91 -30.08 -1.44
C HIS A 181 -8.00 -28.74 -0.68
N GLU A 182 -7.09 -28.44 0.26
CA GLU A 182 -7.14 -27.23 1.10
C GLU A 182 -7.19 -25.92 0.28
N ASN A 183 -6.51 -25.88 -0.87
CA ASN A 183 -6.44 -24.69 -1.72
C ASN A 183 -7.56 -24.63 -2.78
N ALA A 184 -8.50 -25.59 -2.78
CA ALA A 184 -9.61 -25.60 -3.74
C ALA A 184 -10.70 -24.62 -3.29
N LEU A 185 -11.19 -23.80 -4.22
CA LEU A 185 -12.29 -22.86 -3.97
C LEU A 185 -13.63 -23.58 -3.86
N GLY A 186 -13.78 -24.66 -4.60
CA GLY A 186 -14.99 -25.45 -4.65
C GLY A 186 -14.81 -26.70 -5.48
N ILE A 187 -15.64 -27.69 -5.21
CA ILE A 187 -15.62 -28.97 -5.91
C ILE A 187 -17.01 -29.19 -6.49
N LYS A 188 -17.11 -29.27 -7.82
CA LYS A 188 -18.38 -29.53 -8.51
C LYS A 188 -18.42 -31.00 -8.94
N PRO A 189 -19.28 -31.83 -8.35
CA PRO A 189 -19.51 -33.19 -8.82
C PRO A 189 -20.36 -33.15 -10.10
N VAL A 190 -19.92 -33.86 -11.13
CA VAL A 190 -20.66 -34.11 -12.38
C VAL A 190 -20.72 -35.63 -12.57
N HIS A 191 -21.77 -36.16 -13.22
CA HIS A 191 -22.09 -37.59 -13.23
C HIS A 191 -20.90 -38.57 -13.32
N VAL A 192 -19.94 -38.29 -14.22
CA VAL A 192 -18.77 -39.13 -14.53
C VAL A 192 -17.42 -38.47 -14.19
N LEU A 193 -17.43 -37.26 -13.60
CA LEU A 193 -16.21 -36.48 -13.35
C LEU A 193 -16.33 -35.56 -12.14
N LYS A 194 -15.22 -35.24 -11.47
CA LYS A 194 -15.14 -34.12 -10.51
C LYS A 194 -14.34 -32.97 -11.09
N LEU A 195 -14.85 -31.76 -10.89
CA LEU A 195 -14.14 -30.51 -11.18
C LEU A 195 -13.64 -29.91 -9.87
N TYR A 196 -12.32 -29.79 -9.74
CA TYR A 196 -11.67 -29.06 -8.65
C TYR A 196 -11.30 -27.66 -9.16
N LEU A 197 -11.84 -26.63 -8.52
CA LEU A 197 -11.73 -25.24 -8.95
C LEU A 197 -10.67 -24.51 -8.12
N PHE A 198 -9.77 -23.77 -8.76
CA PHE A 198 -8.65 -23.09 -8.10
C PHE A 198 -8.47 -21.65 -8.59
N GLN A 199 -7.95 -20.81 -7.69
CA GLN A 199 -7.64 -19.41 -7.99
C GLN A 199 -6.25 -19.22 -8.62
N LYS A 200 -5.27 -20.04 -8.27
CA LYS A 200 -3.89 -19.92 -8.79
C LYS A 200 -3.52 -21.14 -9.63
N THR A 201 -2.88 -20.89 -10.77
CA THR A 201 -2.35 -21.93 -11.66
C THR A 201 -1.35 -22.84 -10.94
N ALA A 202 -0.53 -22.28 -10.04
CA ALA A 202 0.40 -23.05 -9.20
C ALA A 202 -0.29 -24.14 -8.36
N TRP A 203 -1.50 -23.88 -7.84
CA TRP A 203 -2.25 -24.86 -7.05
C TRP A 203 -2.79 -25.99 -7.93
N CYS A 204 -3.26 -25.68 -9.15
CA CYS A 204 -3.64 -26.70 -10.15
C CYS A 204 -2.45 -27.61 -10.51
N VAL A 205 -1.26 -27.05 -10.68
CA VAL A 205 -0.04 -27.81 -11.00
C VAL A 205 0.37 -28.70 -9.81
N CYS A 206 0.32 -28.17 -8.59
CA CYS A 206 0.62 -28.94 -7.39
C CYS A 206 -0.30 -30.16 -7.25
N LEU A 207 -1.62 -29.97 -7.43
CA LEU A 207 -2.58 -31.07 -7.38
C LEU A 207 -2.32 -32.11 -8.48
N ARG A 208 -2.02 -31.65 -9.71
CA ARG A 208 -1.67 -32.54 -10.83
C ARG A 208 -0.44 -33.39 -10.51
N ASN A 209 0.61 -32.78 -9.95
CA ASN A 209 1.84 -33.49 -9.59
C ASN A 209 1.61 -34.50 -8.46
N TRP A 210 0.77 -34.15 -7.48
CA TRP A 210 0.37 -35.08 -6.43
C TRP A 210 -0.42 -36.28 -7.00
N LEU A 211 -1.40 -36.05 -7.89
CA LEU A 211 -2.12 -37.12 -8.58
C LEU A 211 -1.18 -38.01 -9.42
N ASN A 212 -0.15 -37.43 -10.04
CA ASN A 212 0.89 -38.16 -10.78
C ASN A 212 1.67 -39.10 -9.86
N SER A 213 2.05 -38.64 -8.66
CA SER A 213 2.78 -39.45 -7.68
C SER A 213 2.01 -40.69 -7.19
N LEU A 214 0.68 -40.65 -7.26
CA LEU A 214 -0.20 -41.77 -6.92
C LEU A 214 -0.40 -42.77 -8.08
N GLY A 215 0.20 -42.53 -9.25
CA GLY A 215 0.02 -43.37 -10.44
C GLY A 215 -1.36 -43.25 -11.09
N VAL A 216 -2.13 -42.21 -10.75
CA VAL A 216 -3.54 -42.04 -11.18
C VAL A 216 -3.65 -41.57 -12.65
N LEU A 217 -2.56 -41.08 -13.24
CA LEU A 217 -2.57 -40.38 -14.54
C LEU A 217 -2.17 -41.24 -15.76
N THR A 218 -1.87 -42.53 -15.60
CA THR A 218 -1.44 -43.42 -16.70
C THR A 218 -2.55 -44.07 -17.52
N LEU A 219 -3.80 -43.59 -17.45
CA LEU A 219 -4.87 -43.99 -18.38
C LEU A 219 -5.53 -42.77 -19.02
N PHE A 220 -5.07 -42.46 -20.24
CA PHE A 220 -5.68 -41.53 -21.21
C PHE A 220 -5.94 -40.10 -20.72
N VAL A 221 -4.87 -39.37 -20.44
CA VAL A 221 -4.90 -37.90 -20.45
C VAL A 221 -4.63 -37.46 -21.89
N TRP A 222 -5.67 -37.39 -22.71
CA TRP A 222 -5.62 -36.49 -23.85
C TRP A 222 -5.29 -35.10 -23.29
N PHE A 223 -4.20 -34.54 -23.82
CA PHE A 223 -3.85 -33.14 -23.72
C PHE A 223 -5.07 -32.29 -24.14
N LEU A 224 -5.89 -31.91 -23.18
CA LEU A 224 -6.64 -30.66 -23.21
C LEU A 224 -6.02 -29.74 -22.16
N ALA A 225 -4.72 -29.51 -22.32
CA ALA A 225 -4.16 -28.20 -22.04
C ALA A 225 -4.64 -27.27 -23.16
N LEU A 226 -5.91 -26.87 -23.14
CA LEU A 226 -6.47 -25.71 -23.85
C LEU A 226 -7.98 -25.63 -23.60
N GLN A 227 -8.33 -25.37 -22.34
CA GLN A 227 -9.17 -24.22 -22.06
C GLN A 227 -8.66 -23.63 -20.74
N THR A 228 -7.54 -22.92 -20.86
CA THR A 228 -7.59 -21.50 -20.48
C THR A 228 -8.82 -20.89 -21.17
N LEU A 229 -10.01 -21.12 -20.62
CA LEU A 229 -11.09 -20.17 -20.78
C LEU A 229 -10.60 -18.94 -20.00
N PHE A 230 -9.84 -18.11 -20.71
CA PHE A 230 -10.04 -16.68 -20.57
C PHE A 230 -11.53 -16.45 -20.83
N ILE A 231 -12.28 -16.32 -19.75
CA ILE A 231 -13.30 -15.29 -19.68
C ILE A 231 -12.60 -14.13 -18.96
#